data_AF-A0A183NVE9-F1
#
_entry.id   AF-A0A183NVE9-F1
#
_cell.length_a   1.000
_cell.length_b   1.000
_cell.length_c   1.000
_cell.angle_alpha   90.00
_cell.angle_beta   90.00
_cell.angle_gamma   90.00
#
_symmetry.space_group_name_H-M   'P 1'
#
loop_
_entity.id
_entity.type
_entity.pdbx_description
1 polymer ?
#
loop_
_entity_poly.entity_id
_entity_poly.type
_entity_poly.pdbx_seq_one_letter_code
_entity_poly.pdbx_strand_id
1 'polypeptide(L)'
;MKNWSEILLKTIGIPSIMAQNVPNPPPEYYTCPFKKSKLEKFIGHDNQESYFTPTQRHQVAYDILATQAYGSREKAQVGIDRLIQEEVYNAAYAIHEGPYEVDEEDLKNPEKMNPRQILYWYWARWGCWYRYQPLDHIRYYFGEKIGFYFAWLGVTYLEYWKRKNAKLAHRWDVLDYEIEEERPRPQYSAHCTQYAKNPITDVLEPYFPPRARVARIIAGLICVMVMVMLVLVFIVAVIIYRFLIKIPLFQNKLLRSNAEIYATLSAAIVNLILIMCLGKVYETLAYKMTQWGKTHIYF
;
A
#
# COMPACT_ATOMS: atom_id res chain seq x y z
N MET A 1 -2.94 -24.13 3.34
CA MET A 1 -3.60 -24.39 4.66
C MET A 1 -5.14 -24.36 4.62
N LYS A 2 -5.85 -25.18 5.43
CA LYS A 2 -7.33 -25.13 5.59
C LYS A 2 -7.74 -24.12 6.68
N ASN A 3 -8.80 -23.35 6.44
CA ASN A 3 -9.29 -22.33 7.38
C ASN A 3 -9.89 -22.97 8.64
N TRP A 4 -9.64 -22.42 9.83
CA TRP A 4 -10.15 -23.00 11.09
C TRP A 4 -11.68 -23.02 11.15
N SER A 5 -12.32 -22.00 10.59
CA SER A 5 -13.77 -21.96 10.38
C SER A 5 -14.26 -23.07 9.46
N GLU A 6 -13.52 -23.39 8.41
CA GLU A 6 -13.83 -24.46 7.46
C GLU A 6 -13.66 -25.84 8.11
N ILE A 7 -12.62 -26.03 8.94
CA ILE A 7 -12.43 -27.25 9.74
C ILE A 7 -13.58 -27.41 10.75
N LEU A 8 -13.95 -26.33 11.46
CA LEU A 8 -15.04 -26.33 12.42
C LEU A 8 -16.39 -26.66 11.75
N LEU A 9 -16.71 -25.98 10.64
CA LEU A 9 -17.95 -26.20 9.88
C LEU A 9 -18.01 -27.62 9.31
N LYS A 10 -16.88 -28.15 8.83
CA LYS A 10 -16.77 -29.53 8.37
C LYS A 10 -16.98 -30.55 9.50
N THR A 11 -16.48 -30.26 10.71
CA THR A 11 -16.72 -31.09 11.91
C THR A 11 -18.18 -31.06 12.35
N ILE A 12 -18.90 -29.96 12.09
CA ILE A 12 -20.34 -29.79 12.41
C ILE A 12 -21.24 -30.24 11.24
N GLY A 13 -20.66 -30.64 10.10
CA GLY A 13 -21.40 -31.12 8.93
C GLY A 13 -22.09 -30.04 8.08
N ILE A 14 -21.77 -28.75 8.32
CA ILE A 14 -22.33 -27.62 7.57
C ILE A 14 -21.35 -27.25 6.43
N PRO A 15 -21.80 -27.15 5.17
CA PRO A 15 -20.94 -26.72 4.08
C PRO A 15 -20.52 -25.25 4.26
N SER A 16 -19.22 -24.98 4.15
CA SER A 16 -18.70 -23.62 4.22
C SER A 16 -19.04 -22.84 2.94
N ILE A 17 -20.07 -21.99 3.00
CA ILE A 17 -20.56 -21.19 1.86
C ILE A 17 -19.48 -20.25 1.32
N MET A 18 -18.55 -19.82 2.17
CA MET A 18 -17.47 -18.90 1.83
C MET A 18 -16.22 -19.61 1.27
N ALA A 19 -16.11 -20.93 1.43
CA ALA A 19 -14.96 -21.69 0.96
C ALA A 19 -14.96 -21.82 -0.55
N GLN A 20 -13.79 -21.66 -1.15
CA GLN A 20 -13.57 -21.92 -2.56
C GLN A 20 -12.26 -22.69 -2.74
N ASN A 21 -12.26 -23.63 -3.69
CA ASN A 21 -11.05 -24.30 -4.14
C ASN A 21 -10.49 -23.50 -5.31
N VAL A 22 -9.34 -22.86 -5.09
CA VAL A 22 -8.63 -22.10 -6.13
C VAL A 22 -7.56 -23.03 -6.74
N PRO A 23 -7.48 -23.17 -8.07
CA PRO A 23 -6.49 -24.01 -8.72
C PRO A 23 -5.07 -23.51 -8.49
N ASN A 24 -4.08 -24.38 -8.71
CA ASN A 24 -2.65 -24.08 -8.62
C ASN A 24 -2.23 -23.34 -7.34
N PRO A 25 -2.49 -23.90 -6.14
CA PRO A 25 -2.00 -23.30 -4.92
C PRO A 25 -0.47 -23.24 -4.95
N PRO A 26 0.15 -22.12 -4.55
CA PRO A 26 1.60 -22.04 -4.47
C PRO A 26 2.13 -23.08 -3.46
N PRO A 27 3.26 -23.74 -3.75
CA PRO A 27 3.79 -24.78 -2.88
C PRO A 27 4.29 -24.21 -1.54
N GLU A 28 4.01 -24.94 -0.45
CA GLU A 28 4.49 -24.59 0.90
C GLU A 28 5.86 -25.26 1.14
N TYR A 29 6.94 -24.48 1.17
CA TYR A 29 8.31 -24.96 1.46
C TYR A 29 8.86 -24.33 2.75
N TYR A 30 9.83 -25.00 3.38
CA TYR A 30 10.70 -24.36 4.39
C TYR A 30 11.69 -23.45 3.68
N THR A 31 11.79 -22.20 4.13
CA THR A 31 12.65 -21.18 3.52
C THR A 31 13.95 -21.05 4.30
N CYS A 32 14.99 -20.58 3.61
CA CYS A 32 16.20 -20.08 4.22
C CYS A 32 16.81 -19.01 3.30
N PRO A 33 17.66 -18.11 3.82
CA PRO A 33 18.33 -17.11 3.01
C PRO A 33 19.09 -17.76 1.85
N PHE A 34 18.83 -17.28 0.64
CA PHE A 34 19.47 -17.83 -0.56
C PHE A 34 20.99 -17.62 -0.51
N LYS A 35 21.74 -18.71 -0.68
CA LYS A 35 23.21 -18.68 -0.78
C LYS A 35 23.64 -19.49 -1.99
N LYS A 36 24.29 -18.83 -2.95
CA LYS A 36 24.80 -19.48 -4.17
C LYS A 36 25.73 -20.66 -3.86
N SER A 37 26.51 -20.57 -2.79
CA SER A 37 27.40 -21.66 -2.35
C SER A 37 26.68 -22.91 -1.86
N LYS A 38 25.38 -22.83 -1.57
CA LYS A 38 24.54 -23.94 -1.09
C LYS A 38 23.43 -24.27 -2.09
N LEU A 39 23.62 -23.97 -3.38
CA LEU A 39 22.58 -24.09 -4.42
C LEU A 39 21.93 -25.49 -4.45
N GLU A 40 22.73 -26.54 -4.30
CA GLU A 40 22.27 -27.95 -4.29
C GLU A 40 21.27 -28.26 -3.16
N LYS A 41 21.20 -27.42 -2.11
CA LYS A 41 20.24 -27.58 -0.99
C LYS A 41 18.87 -26.98 -1.30
N PHE A 42 18.75 -26.22 -2.38
CA PHE A 42 17.49 -25.58 -2.77
C PHE A 42 16.74 -26.44 -3.78
N ILE A 43 15.42 -26.48 -3.63
CA ILE A 43 14.52 -27.27 -4.47
C ILE A 43 14.40 -26.61 -5.85
N GLY A 44 14.44 -27.42 -6.92
CA GLY A 44 14.32 -26.94 -8.30
C GLY A 44 15.57 -26.27 -8.86
N HIS A 45 16.73 -26.44 -8.20
CA HIS A 45 18.00 -25.87 -8.66
C HIS A 45 18.44 -26.39 -10.04
N ASP A 46 17.93 -27.54 -10.47
CA ASP A 46 18.21 -28.15 -11.78
C ASP A 46 17.70 -27.30 -12.94
N ASN A 47 16.58 -26.59 -12.75
CA ASN A 47 15.98 -25.75 -13.80
C ASN A 47 16.19 -24.26 -13.51
N GLN A 48 17.28 -23.73 -14.03
CA GLN A 48 17.68 -22.34 -13.86
C GLN A 48 16.65 -21.33 -14.40
N GLU A 49 15.84 -21.74 -15.39
CA GLU A 49 14.81 -20.88 -16.00
C GLU A 49 13.52 -20.80 -15.21
N SER A 50 13.24 -21.72 -14.30
CA SER A 50 12.04 -21.71 -13.45
C SER A 50 12.33 -21.54 -11.96
N TYR A 51 13.60 -21.61 -11.57
CA TYR A 51 14.03 -21.59 -10.17
C TYR A 51 13.57 -20.34 -9.41
N PHE A 52 13.78 -19.15 -9.97
CA PHE A 52 13.27 -17.90 -9.40
C PHE A 52 11.90 -17.55 -9.94
N THR A 53 10.97 -17.18 -9.06
CA THR A 53 9.65 -16.67 -9.47
C THR A 53 9.79 -15.35 -10.24
N PRO A 54 8.86 -15.02 -11.16
CA PRO A 54 8.88 -13.75 -11.87
C PRO A 54 8.88 -12.55 -10.93
N THR A 55 8.14 -12.60 -9.82
CA THR A 55 8.15 -11.58 -8.76
C THR A 55 9.55 -11.36 -8.17
N GLN A 56 10.28 -12.42 -7.83
CA GLN A 56 11.65 -12.32 -7.34
C GLN A 56 12.62 -11.78 -8.41
N ARG A 57 12.46 -12.18 -9.68
CA ARG A 57 13.27 -11.64 -10.79
C ARG A 57 13.06 -10.15 -10.96
N HIS A 58 11.80 -9.70 -10.92
CA HIS A 58 11.48 -8.28 -11.01
C HIS A 58 12.06 -7.49 -9.83
N GLN A 59 12.03 -8.03 -8.61
CA GLN A 59 12.66 -7.41 -7.44
C GLN A 59 14.17 -7.26 -7.62
N VAL A 60 14.87 -8.35 -7.96
CA VAL A 60 16.32 -8.33 -8.18
C VAL A 60 16.70 -7.39 -9.34
N ALA A 61 15.95 -7.41 -10.43
CA ALA A 61 16.17 -6.52 -11.56
C ALA A 61 15.98 -5.05 -11.16
N TYR A 62 14.93 -4.73 -10.40
CA TYR A 62 14.71 -3.38 -9.89
C TYR A 62 15.81 -2.96 -8.92
N ASP A 63 16.29 -3.86 -8.05
CA ASP A 63 17.38 -3.56 -7.13
C ASP A 63 18.69 -3.24 -7.84
N ILE A 64 19.00 -3.97 -8.92
CA ILE A 64 20.14 -3.66 -9.79
C ILE A 64 19.95 -2.28 -10.43
N LEU A 65 18.77 -2.02 -11.03
CA LEU A 65 18.48 -0.73 -11.66
C LEU A 65 18.50 0.43 -10.66
N ALA A 66 18.11 0.20 -9.41
CA ALA A 66 18.11 1.21 -8.35
C ALA A 66 19.49 1.42 -7.70
N THR A 67 20.40 0.44 -7.75
CA THR A 67 21.78 0.58 -7.24
C THR A 67 22.77 1.05 -8.29
N GLN A 68 22.46 0.89 -9.58
CA GLN A 68 23.43 1.18 -10.63
C GLN A 68 23.76 2.67 -10.71
N ALA A 69 25.05 3.00 -10.58
CA ALA A 69 25.56 4.35 -10.78
C ALA A 69 25.74 4.63 -12.28
N TYR A 70 25.18 5.74 -12.76
CA TYR A 70 25.37 6.22 -14.14
C TYR A 70 26.36 7.38 -14.24
N GLY A 71 26.79 7.93 -13.09
CA GLY A 71 27.76 9.01 -12.99
C GLY A 71 28.48 9.02 -11.64
N SER A 72 28.77 10.21 -11.10
CA SER A 72 29.45 10.33 -9.81
C SER A 72 28.50 10.00 -8.65
N ARG A 73 28.94 9.08 -7.78
CA ARG A 73 28.23 8.73 -6.54
C ARG A 73 28.13 9.91 -5.56
N GLU A 74 29.12 10.80 -5.56
CA GLU A 74 29.14 12.01 -4.72
C GLU A 74 28.03 13.00 -5.09
N LYS A 75 27.62 12.99 -6.36
CA LYS A 75 26.50 13.79 -6.88
C LYS A 75 25.17 13.02 -6.82
N ALA A 76 25.15 11.86 -6.16
CA ALA A 76 24.02 10.93 -6.09
C ALA A 76 23.44 10.55 -7.48
N GLN A 77 24.29 10.44 -8.51
CA GLN A 77 23.89 10.02 -9.86
C GLN A 77 23.76 8.49 -9.93
N VAL A 78 22.79 7.97 -9.18
CA VAL A 78 22.59 6.54 -8.95
C VAL A 78 21.10 6.23 -9.04
N GLY A 79 20.79 5.09 -9.66
CA GLY A 79 19.47 4.50 -9.67
C GLY A 79 18.52 5.04 -10.74
N ILE A 80 17.62 4.16 -11.19
CA ILE A 80 16.61 4.48 -12.21
C ILE A 80 15.56 5.50 -11.75
N ASP A 81 15.23 5.53 -10.45
CA ASP A 81 14.23 6.44 -9.90
C ASP A 81 14.57 7.92 -10.14
N ARG A 82 15.87 8.25 -10.13
CA ARG A 82 16.35 9.60 -10.38
C ARG A 82 16.26 9.96 -11.87
N LEU A 83 16.61 9.03 -12.75
CA LEU A 83 16.49 9.22 -14.20
C LEU A 83 15.03 9.42 -14.63
N ILE A 84 14.08 8.77 -13.94
CA ILE A 84 12.65 9.02 -14.16
C ILE A 84 12.25 10.41 -13.66
N GLN A 85 12.76 10.85 -12.51
CA GLN A 85 12.48 12.19 -11.96
C GLN A 85 13.07 13.32 -12.81
N GLU A 86 14.24 13.10 -13.41
CA GLU A 86 14.89 14.03 -14.33
C GLU A 86 14.29 13.94 -15.76
N GLU A 87 13.20 13.19 -15.94
CA GLU A 87 12.48 12.99 -17.22
C GLU A 87 13.35 12.40 -18.34
N VAL A 88 14.48 11.76 -17.99
CA VAL A 88 15.31 11.00 -18.93
C VAL A 88 14.58 9.72 -19.35
N TYR A 89 13.88 9.09 -18.41
CA TYR A 89 12.97 7.97 -18.67
C TYR A 89 11.53 8.36 -18.32
N ASN A 90 10.58 7.94 -19.15
CA ASN A 90 9.17 8.24 -18.93
C ASN A 90 8.55 7.36 -17.82
N ALA A 91 8.89 6.06 -17.79
CA ALA A 91 8.42 5.11 -16.78
C ALA A 91 9.32 3.88 -16.70
N ALA A 92 9.33 3.22 -15.55
CA ALA A 92 9.85 1.87 -15.37
C ALA A 92 8.84 1.05 -14.57
N TYR A 93 8.44 -0.11 -15.11
CA TYR A 93 7.44 -0.99 -14.49
C TYR A 93 7.71 -2.45 -14.85
N ALA A 94 7.30 -3.35 -13.96
CA ALA A 94 7.34 -4.79 -14.21
C ALA A 94 6.19 -5.20 -15.14
N ILE A 95 6.43 -6.21 -15.97
CA ILE A 95 5.43 -6.73 -16.93
C ILE A 95 4.63 -7.85 -16.25
N HIS A 96 3.32 -7.92 -16.54
CA HIS A 96 2.44 -8.99 -16.06
C HIS A 96 2.55 -10.25 -16.92
N GLU A 97 2.27 -11.42 -16.35
CA GLU A 97 2.48 -12.73 -16.99
C GLU A 97 1.52 -13.03 -18.18
N GLY A 98 0.64 -12.12 -18.57
CA GLY A 98 -0.31 -12.32 -19.67
C GLY A 98 -1.61 -11.52 -19.52
N PRO A 99 -2.63 -11.79 -20.37
CA PRO A 99 -3.95 -11.18 -20.26
C PRO A 99 -4.70 -11.65 -19.01
N TYR A 100 -5.71 -10.88 -18.60
CA TYR A 100 -6.61 -11.24 -17.49
C TYR A 100 -7.89 -11.95 -17.97
N GLU A 101 -8.18 -11.85 -19.28
CA GLU A 101 -9.33 -12.48 -19.92
C GLU A 101 -9.14 -14.00 -19.94
N VAL A 102 -10.23 -14.73 -19.72
CA VAL A 102 -10.23 -16.19 -19.58
C VAL A 102 -11.00 -16.75 -20.76
N ASP A 103 -10.35 -17.62 -21.55
CA ASP A 103 -10.98 -18.27 -22.69
C ASP A 103 -11.81 -19.49 -22.26
N GLU A 104 -12.69 -19.99 -23.15
CA GLU A 104 -13.48 -21.19 -22.86
C GLU A 104 -12.61 -22.43 -22.60
N GLU A 105 -11.43 -22.50 -23.21
CA GLU A 105 -10.47 -23.59 -22.99
C GLU A 105 -9.83 -23.52 -21.59
N ASP A 106 -9.52 -22.32 -21.12
CA ASP A 106 -9.01 -22.08 -19.78
C ASP A 106 -10.04 -22.49 -18.72
N LEU A 107 -11.32 -22.16 -18.95
CA LEU A 107 -12.42 -22.57 -18.06
C LEU A 107 -12.56 -24.10 -17.96
N LYS A 108 -12.28 -24.82 -19.06
CA LYS A 108 -12.30 -26.29 -19.08
C LYS A 108 -11.06 -26.89 -18.38
N ASN A 109 -9.91 -26.20 -18.44
CA ASN A 109 -8.66 -26.65 -17.82
C ASN A 109 -8.09 -25.59 -16.85
N PRO A 110 -8.66 -25.45 -15.63
CA PRO A 110 -8.23 -24.45 -14.65
C PRO A 110 -6.75 -24.55 -14.22
N GLU A 111 -6.12 -25.71 -14.42
CA GLU A 111 -4.70 -25.93 -14.09
C GLU A 111 -3.74 -25.25 -15.06
N LYS A 112 -4.18 -24.92 -16.29
CA LYS A 112 -3.35 -24.19 -17.27
C LYS A 112 -3.47 -22.67 -17.15
N MET A 113 -4.38 -22.19 -16.31
CA MET A 113 -4.61 -20.76 -16.14
C MET A 113 -3.38 -20.04 -15.60
N ASN A 114 -3.16 -18.84 -16.13
CA ASN A 114 -2.17 -17.91 -15.64
C ASN A 114 -2.51 -17.42 -14.21
N PRO A 115 -1.54 -17.17 -13.32
CA PRO A 115 -1.77 -16.53 -12.02
C PRO A 115 -2.69 -15.30 -12.08
N ARG A 116 -2.57 -14.46 -13.12
CA ARG A 116 -3.43 -13.27 -13.32
C ARG A 116 -4.89 -13.64 -13.59
N GLN A 117 -5.12 -14.62 -14.45
CA GLN A 117 -6.47 -15.12 -14.77
C GLN A 117 -7.12 -15.76 -13.54
N ILE A 118 -6.35 -16.54 -12.77
CA ILE A 118 -6.80 -17.14 -11.50
C ILE A 118 -7.24 -16.05 -10.51
N LEU A 119 -6.41 -15.03 -10.30
CA LEU A 119 -6.73 -13.92 -9.40
C LEU A 119 -7.96 -13.12 -9.86
N TYR A 120 -8.10 -12.89 -11.17
CA TYR A 120 -9.28 -12.23 -11.69
C TYR A 120 -10.54 -13.06 -11.42
N TRP A 121 -10.54 -14.34 -11.81
CA TRP A 121 -11.74 -15.17 -11.76
C TRP A 121 -12.20 -15.52 -10.34
N TYR A 122 -11.25 -15.81 -9.44
CA TYR A 122 -11.54 -16.32 -8.09
C TYR A 122 -11.51 -15.23 -7.01
N TRP A 123 -11.09 -14.00 -7.30
CA TRP A 123 -10.95 -12.96 -6.29
C TRP A 123 -11.44 -11.58 -6.76
N ALA A 124 -10.96 -11.04 -7.88
CA ALA A 124 -11.21 -9.65 -8.28
C ALA A 124 -12.57 -9.40 -8.99
N ARG A 125 -13.54 -10.32 -8.86
CA ARG A 125 -14.89 -10.19 -9.44
C ARG A 125 -15.92 -9.80 -8.39
N TRP A 126 -16.90 -8.99 -8.80
CA TRP A 126 -18.03 -8.60 -7.95
C TRP A 126 -18.77 -9.81 -7.36
N GLY A 127 -18.83 -10.95 -8.06
CA GLY A 127 -19.45 -12.18 -7.54
C GLY A 127 -18.65 -12.93 -6.47
N CYS A 128 -17.40 -12.55 -6.20
CA CYS A 128 -16.52 -13.21 -5.24
C CYS A 128 -16.47 -12.52 -3.86
N TRP A 129 -17.22 -11.42 -3.66
CA TRP A 129 -17.19 -10.61 -2.44
C TRP A 129 -17.48 -11.36 -1.14
N TYR A 130 -18.29 -12.42 -1.19
CA TYR A 130 -18.66 -13.25 -0.04
C TYR A 130 -17.71 -14.44 0.17
N ARG A 131 -16.76 -14.67 -0.73
CA ARG A 131 -15.82 -15.82 -0.68
C ARG A 131 -14.57 -15.47 0.10
N TYR A 132 -13.89 -16.47 0.62
CA TYR A 132 -12.58 -16.28 1.25
C TYR A 132 -11.53 -15.82 0.23
N GLN A 133 -10.74 -14.83 0.65
CA GLN A 133 -9.67 -14.27 -0.18
C GLN A 133 -8.53 -15.30 -0.34
N PRO A 134 -8.06 -15.57 -1.57
CA PRO A 134 -6.91 -16.46 -1.81
C PRO A 134 -5.60 -15.72 -1.55
N LEU A 135 -5.30 -15.50 -0.27
CA LEU A 135 -4.14 -14.70 0.17
C LEU A 135 -2.80 -15.26 -0.33
N ASP A 136 -2.67 -16.57 -0.42
CA ASP A 136 -1.44 -17.21 -0.90
C ASP A 136 -1.19 -16.90 -2.38
N HIS A 137 -2.23 -16.92 -3.23
CA HIS A 137 -2.14 -16.52 -4.64
C HIS A 137 -1.87 -15.01 -4.80
N ILE A 138 -2.49 -14.17 -3.97
CA ILE A 138 -2.26 -12.71 -4.00
C ILE A 138 -0.81 -12.41 -3.63
N ARG A 139 -0.29 -13.05 -2.58
CA ARG A 139 1.12 -12.93 -2.16
C ARG A 139 2.07 -13.44 -3.25
N TYR A 140 1.77 -14.58 -3.87
CA TYR A 140 2.62 -15.14 -4.91
C TYR A 140 2.78 -14.19 -6.12
N TYR A 141 1.68 -13.55 -6.54
CA TYR A 141 1.67 -12.67 -7.72
C TYR A 141 2.12 -11.24 -7.42
N PHE A 142 1.62 -10.61 -6.35
CA PHE A 142 1.88 -9.21 -6.04
C PHE A 142 3.01 -9.00 -5.01
N GLY A 143 3.48 -10.07 -4.38
CA GLY A 143 4.48 -10.04 -3.32
C GLY A 143 3.89 -9.83 -1.92
N GLU A 144 4.78 -9.86 -0.94
CA GLU A 144 4.48 -9.82 0.50
C GLU A 144 3.65 -8.60 0.90
N LYS A 145 4.08 -7.40 0.48
CA LYS A 145 3.48 -6.12 0.92
C LYS A 145 1.98 -6.05 0.58
N ILE A 146 1.61 -6.44 -0.65
CA ILE A 146 0.22 -6.42 -1.11
C ILE A 146 -0.56 -7.59 -0.51
N GLY A 147 0.06 -8.77 -0.37
CA GLY A 147 -0.53 -9.90 0.35
C GLY A 147 -0.90 -9.54 1.79
N PHE A 148 -0.02 -8.84 2.52
CA PHE A 148 -0.28 -8.33 3.87
C PHE A 148 -1.41 -7.31 3.91
N TYR A 149 -1.48 -6.39 2.95
CA TYR A 149 -2.56 -5.41 2.87
C TYR A 149 -3.94 -6.09 2.76
N PHE A 150 -4.09 -7.07 1.87
CA PHE A 150 -5.34 -7.79 1.71
C PHE A 150 -5.63 -8.77 2.86
N ALA A 151 -4.59 -9.36 3.44
CA ALA A 151 -4.72 -10.14 4.66
C ALA A 151 -5.25 -9.27 5.81
N TRP A 152 -4.73 -8.04 5.96
CA TRP A 152 -5.18 -7.07 6.96
C TRP A 152 -6.64 -6.68 6.71
N LEU A 153 -6.98 -6.31 5.48
CA LEU A 153 -8.33 -5.90 5.07
C LEU A 153 -9.37 -6.99 5.35
N GLY A 154 -9.02 -8.27 5.14
CA GLY A 154 -9.89 -9.40 5.46
C GLY A 154 -9.98 -9.77 6.95
N VAL A 155 -9.10 -9.23 7.79
CA VAL A 155 -8.90 -9.62 9.20
C VAL A 155 -9.30 -8.53 10.19
N THR A 156 -9.87 -7.39 9.75
CA THR A 156 -10.19 -6.26 10.64
C THR A 156 -11.30 -6.54 11.66
N TYR A 157 -10.96 -7.28 12.72
CA TYR A 157 -11.30 -7.01 14.11
C TYR A 157 -9.97 -7.19 14.89
N LEU A 158 -9.37 -6.05 15.24
CA LEU A 158 -7.97 -5.76 15.61
C LEU A 158 -7.17 -6.76 16.49
N GLU A 159 -7.80 -7.73 17.15
CA GLU A 159 -7.13 -8.70 18.03
C GLU A 159 -6.63 -9.95 17.30
N TYR A 160 -7.32 -10.37 16.22
CA TYR A 160 -6.86 -11.50 15.40
C TYR A 160 -5.61 -11.14 14.59
N TRP A 161 -5.50 -9.87 14.20
CA TRP A 161 -4.41 -9.34 13.37
C TRP A 161 -3.03 -9.49 14.00
N LYS A 162 -2.86 -9.06 15.26
CA LYS A 162 -1.54 -9.12 15.93
C LYS A 162 -1.01 -10.56 16.00
N ARG A 163 -1.89 -11.53 16.31
CA ARG A 163 -1.53 -12.95 16.41
C ARG A 163 -1.33 -13.61 15.05
N LYS A 164 -2.09 -13.22 14.03
CA LYS A 164 -1.96 -13.77 12.67
C LYS A 164 -0.76 -13.19 11.94
N ASN A 165 -0.50 -11.89 12.05
CA ASN A 165 0.66 -11.25 11.47
C ASN A 165 1.96 -11.88 11.99
N ALA A 166 2.10 -12.08 13.31
CA ALA A 166 3.26 -12.76 13.87
C ALA A 166 3.43 -14.20 13.37
N LYS A 167 2.33 -14.97 13.24
CA LYS A 167 2.35 -16.33 12.68
C LYS A 167 2.66 -16.34 11.18
N LEU A 168 2.21 -15.35 10.42
CA LEU A 168 2.45 -15.21 8.99
C LEU A 168 3.91 -14.80 8.75
N ALA A 169 4.39 -13.76 9.43
CA ALA A 169 5.78 -13.31 9.38
C ALA A 169 6.77 -14.44 9.73
N HIS A 170 6.47 -15.28 10.72
CA HIS A 170 7.29 -16.45 11.02
C HIS A 170 7.25 -17.51 9.91
N ARG A 171 6.07 -17.84 9.39
CA ARG A 171 5.94 -18.85 8.33
C ARG A 171 6.51 -18.40 7.00
N TRP A 172 6.53 -17.09 6.78
CA TRP A 172 7.04 -16.46 5.57
C TRP A 172 8.51 -16.08 5.71
N ASP A 173 9.12 -16.34 6.88
CA ASP A 173 10.54 -16.10 7.14
C ASP A 173 10.95 -14.64 6.91
N VAL A 174 10.00 -13.75 7.21
CA VAL A 174 10.16 -12.29 7.18
C VAL A 174 10.31 -11.74 8.61
N LEU A 175 10.32 -12.60 9.64
CA LEU A 175 10.62 -12.20 11.02
C LEU A 175 12.04 -11.64 11.14
N ASP A 176 12.99 -12.28 10.44
CA ASP A 176 14.40 -11.90 10.38
C ASP A 176 14.74 -11.22 9.04
N TYR A 177 13.75 -10.65 8.33
CA TYR A 177 14.06 -9.68 7.29
C TYR A 177 14.71 -8.50 8.00
N GLU A 178 16.04 -8.54 8.10
CA GLU A 178 16.83 -7.36 8.38
C GLU A 178 16.24 -6.28 7.49
N ILE A 179 15.80 -5.19 8.11
CA ILE A 179 15.48 -3.97 7.37
C ILE A 179 16.80 -3.68 6.66
N GLU A 180 16.95 -4.16 5.41
CA GLU A 180 17.93 -3.62 4.48
C GLU A 180 17.77 -2.13 4.67
N GLU A 181 18.80 -1.47 5.21
CA GLU A 181 18.82 -0.05 5.50
C GLU A 181 18.13 0.63 4.32
N GLU A 182 16.88 1.06 4.53
CA GLU A 182 16.03 1.51 3.44
C GLU A 182 16.82 2.62 2.77
N ARG A 183 17.27 2.38 1.53
CA ARG A 183 18.21 3.30 0.88
C ARG A 183 17.60 4.68 0.99
N PRO A 184 18.35 5.69 1.46
CA PRO A 184 17.83 7.03 1.59
C PRO A 184 17.16 7.39 0.27
N ARG A 185 15.86 7.71 0.34
CA ARG A 185 15.03 7.98 -0.84
C ARG A 185 15.83 8.80 -1.84
N PRO A 186 15.84 8.53 -3.15
CA PRO A 186 16.74 9.21 -4.10
C PRO A 186 16.68 10.76 -4.03
N GLN A 187 15.49 11.28 -3.70
CA GLN A 187 15.25 12.71 -3.44
C GLN A 187 15.97 13.25 -2.19
N TYR A 188 16.16 12.41 -1.16
CA TYR A 188 16.89 12.72 0.05
C TYR A 188 18.41 12.75 -0.22
N SER A 189 18.97 11.78 -0.92
CA SER A 189 20.42 11.71 -1.19
C SER A 189 20.92 12.75 -2.20
N ALA A 190 20.10 13.13 -3.19
CA ALA A 190 20.48 14.11 -4.21
C ALA A 190 20.50 15.57 -3.70
N HIS A 191 19.79 15.85 -2.61
CA HIS A 191 19.55 17.22 -2.15
C HIS A 191 20.27 17.60 -0.85
N CYS A 192 21.16 16.73 -0.33
CA CYS A 192 21.94 17.00 0.87
C CYS A 192 23.27 17.70 0.54
N THR A 193 23.55 18.79 1.26
CA THR A 193 24.82 19.53 1.19
C THR A 193 25.87 19.01 2.19
N GLN A 194 25.45 18.30 3.23
CA GLN A 194 26.30 17.84 4.32
C GLN A 194 26.33 16.32 4.40
N TYR A 195 27.53 15.76 4.58
CA TYR A 195 27.78 14.34 4.81
C TYR A 195 28.35 14.15 6.21
N ALA A 196 27.86 13.16 6.95
CA ALA A 196 28.48 12.74 8.20
C ALA A 196 28.75 11.24 8.16
N LYS A 197 29.79 10.84 8.89
CA LYS A 197 30.14 9.42 9.02
C LYS A 197 29.15 8.77 9.97
N ASN A 198 28.50 7.70 9.53
CA ASN A 198 27.63 6.92 10.39
C ASN A 198 28.49 6.22 11.46
N PRO A 199 28.18 6.39 12.77
CA PRO A 199 29.00 5.84 13.87
C PRO A 199 29.00 4.31 13.94
N ILE A 200 28.12 3.62 13.22
CA ILE A 200 27.98 2.17 13.24
C ILE A 200 28.54 1.53 11.96
N THR A 201 28.23 2.10 10.79
CA THR A 201 28.62 1.52 9.49
C THR A 201 29.93 2.10 8.95
N ASP A 202 30.41 3.21 9.53
CA ASP A 202 31.60 3.95 9.09
C ASP A 202 31.50 4.52 7.65
N VAL A 203 30.32 4.42 7.03
CA VAL A 203 30.01 4.94 5.69
C VAL A 203 29.63 6.42 5.78
N LEU A 204 30.06 7.20 4.80
CA LEU A 204 29.67 8.61 4.65
C LEU A 204 28.24 8.68 4.12
N GLU A 205 27.33 9.19 4.95
CA GLU A 205 25.92 9.30 4.65
C GLU A 205 25.45 10.76 4.66
N PRO A 206 24.40 11.10 3.88
CA PRO A 206 23.80 12.42 3.91
C PRO A 206 23.23 12.74 5.31
N TYR A 207 23.80 13.76 5.97
CA TYR A 207 23.45 14.14 7.33
C TYR A 207 22.68 15.45 7.37
N PHE A 208 21.64 15.50 8.21
CA PHE A 208 20.82 16.67 8.37
C PHE A 208 20.97 17.29 9.76
N PRO A 209 21.28 18.60 9.87
CA PRO A 209 21.47 19.23 11.17
C PRO A 209 20.17 19.17 11.99
N PRO A 210 20.26 18.83 13.29
CA PRO A 210 19.08 18.61 14.14
C PRO A 210 18.20 19.85 14.27
N ARG A 211 18.79 21.07 14.24
CA ARG A 211 18.05 22.33 14.33
C ARG A 211 17.07 22.55 13.18
N ALA A 212 17.50 22.26 11.95
CA ALA A 212 16.62 22.38 10.79
C ALA A 212 15.57 21.26 10.76
N ARG A 213 15.86 20.08 11.34
CA ARG A 213 14.87 18.99 11.48
C ARG A 213 13.75 19.41 12.44
N VAL A 214 14.13 19.99 13.58
CA VAL A 214 13.18 20.52 14.57
C VAL A 214 12.35 21.66 13.99
N ALA A 215 12.96 22.60 13.26
CA ALA A 215 12.23 23.68 12.58
C ALA A 215 11.16 23.14 11.60
N ARG A 216 11.48 22.06 10.87
CA ARG A 216 10.52 21.38 9.98
C ARG A 216 9.38 20.68 10.72
N ILE A 217 9.68 20.03 11.83
CA ILE A 217 8.65 19.41 12.69
C ILE A 217 7.71 20.50 13.22
N ILE A 218 8.25 21.63 13.68
CA ILE A 218 7.46 22.77 14.16
C ILE A 218 6.60 23.36 13.04
N ALA A 219 7.15 23.57 11.85
CA ALA A 219 6.38 24.07 10.70
C ALA A 219 5.24 23.10 10.30
N GLY A 220 5.50 21.78 10.34
CA GLY A 220 4.49 20.75 10.12
C GLY A 220 3.38 20.79 11.19
N LEU A 221 3.76 20.93 12.47
CA LEU A 221 2.80 21.06 13.57
C LEU A 221 1.94 22.32 13.44
N ILE A 222 2.53 23.46 13.09
CA ILE A 222 1.79 24.72 12.87
C ILE A 222 0.78 24.54 11.72
N CYS A 223 1.19 23.91 10.62
CA CYS A 223 0.31 23.66 9.48
C CYS A 223 -0.89 22.78 9.88
N VAL A 224 -0.65 21.69 10.61
CA VAL A 224 -1.72 20.81 11.13
C VAL A 224 -2.65 21.59 12.05
N MET A 225 -2.12 22.41 12.96
CA MET A 225 -2.93 23.25 13.85
C MET A 225 -3.82 24.22 13.08
N VAL A 226 -3.29 24.89 12.05
CA VAL A 226 -4.08 25.78 11.17
C VAL A 226 -5.19 25.01 10.46
N MET A 227 -4.91 23.81 9.98
CA MET A 227 -5.91 22.96 9.33
C MET A 227 -7.03 22.53 10.29
N VAL A 228 -6.67 22.15 11.53
CA VAL A 228 -7.67 21.80 12.56
C VAL A 228 -8.55 23.00 12.89
N MET A 229 -7.97 24.19 13.07
CA MET A 229 -8.74 25.41 13.32
C MET A 229 -9.69 25.73 12.18
N LEU A 230 -9.24 25.56 10.94
CA LEU A 230 -10.07 25.77 9.76
C LEU A 230 -11.24 24.79 9.71
N VAL A 231 -11.04 23.50 10.03
CA VAL A 231 -12.12 22.52 10.16
C VAL A 231 -13.15 22.95 11.20
N LEU A 232 -12.71 23.43 12.37
CA LEU A 232 -13.61 23.90 13.44
C LEU A 232 -14.47 25.08 12.97
N VAL A 233 -13.90 26.03 12.24
CA VAL A 233 -14.65 27.16 11.66
C VAL A 233 -15.74 26.66 10.71
N PHE A 234 -15.43 25.69 9.84
CA PHE A 234 -16.42 25.11 8.92
C PHE A 234 -17.51 24.32 9.65
N ILE A 235 -17.18 23.59 10.72
CA ILE A 235 -18.17 22.91 11.56
C ILE A 235 -19.16 23.93 12.14
N VAL A 236 -18.65 25.04 12.68
CA VAL A 236 -19.50 26.13 13.21
C VAL A 236 -20.36 26.74 12.10
N ALA A 237 -19.79 26.96 10.91
CA ALA A 237 -20.53 27.50 9.76
C ALA A 237 -21.68 26.58 9.31
N VAL A 238 -21.47 25.26 9.29
CA VAL A 238 -22.52 24.26 8.98
C VAL A 238 -23.61 24.27 10.06
N ILE A 239 -23.24 24.39 11.33
CA ILE A 239 -24.21 24.50 12.43
C ILE A 239 -25.07 25.75 12.24
N ILE A 240 -24.46 26.91 11.97
CA ILE A 240 -25.18 28.17 11.71
C ILE A 240 -26.09 28.04 10.48
N TYR A 241 -25.59 27.49 9.37
CA TYR A 241 -26.39 27.24 8.16
C TYR A 241 -27.63 26.40 8.46
N ARG A 242 -27.49 25.33 9.25
CA ARG A 242 -28.61 24.46 9.65
C ARG A 242 -29.68 25.24 10.44
N PHE A 243 -29.29 26.22 11.25
CA PHE A 243 -30.25 27.08 11.94
C PHE A 243 -30.91 28.09 10.99
N LEU A 244 -30.15 28.72 10.10
CA LEU A 244 -30.68 29.74 9.20
C LEU A 244 -31.69 29.18 8.18
N ILE A 245 -31.45 27.98 7.63
CA ILE A 245 -32.34 27.40 6.62
C ILE A 245 -33.69 26.96 7.21
N LYS A 246 -33.77 26.73 8.53
CA LYS A 246 -35.03 26.39 9.21
C LYS A 246 -36.03 27.55 9.19
N ILE A 247 -35.56 28.79 9.34
CA ILE A 247 -36.41 29.99 9.45
C ILE A 247 -37.37 30.13 8.25
N PRO A 248 -36.92 30.19 6.98
CA PRO A 248 -37.83 30.30 5.82
C PRO A 248 -38.64 29.01 5.59
N LEU A 249 -38.10 27.86 5.98
CA LEU A 249 -38.73 26.57 5.73
C LEU A 249 -39.94 26.31 6.64
N PHE A 250 -39.93 26.87 7.86
CA PHE A 250 -41.09 26.88 8.77
C PHE A 250 -42.17 27.90 8.37
N GLN A 251 -41.80 28.95 7.63
CA GLN A 251 -42.75 29.95 7.13
C GLN A 251 -43.64 29.39 6.00
N ASN A 252 -43.11 28.46 5.19
CA ASN A 252 -43.87 27.82 4.12
C ASN A 252 -44.82 26.74 4.64
N LYS A 253 -46.15 26.99 4.57
CA LYS A 253 -47.19 26.06 5.05
C LYS A 253 -47.06 24.63 4.49
N LEU A 254 -46.65 24.48 3.22
CA LEU A 254 -46.48 23.17 2.57
C LEU A 254 -45.24 22.39 3.07
N LEU A 255 -44.16 23.10 3.38
CA LEU A 255 -42.89 22.49 3.78
C LEU A 255 -42.74 22.37 5.30
N ARG A 256 -43.61 23.04 6.07
CA ARG A 256 -43.58 23.09 7.53
C ARG A 256 -43.55 21.71 8.20
N SER A 257 -44.30 20.73 7.68
CA SER A 257 -44.34 19.36 8.23
C SER A 257 -43.02 18.61 8.07
N ASN A 258 -42.28 18.88 6.99
CA ASN A 258 -41.05 18.17 6.62
C ASN A 258 -39.80 19.07 6.71
N ALA A 259 -39.94 20.27 7.25
CA ALA A 259 -38.89 21.29 7.29
C ALA A 259 -37.64 20.78 8.03
N GLU A 260 -37.82 20.04 9.13
CA GLU A 260 -36.70 19.48 9.89
C GLU A 260 -35.89 18.46 9.08
N ILE A 261 -36.57 17.61 8.29
CA ILE A 261 -35.93 16.59 7.44
C ILE A 261 -35.14 17.27 6.34
N TYR A 262 -35.75 18.24 5.64
CA TYR A 262 -35.08 18.97 4.56
C TYR A 262 -33.90 19.82 5.06
N ALA A 263 -34.02 20.49 6.21
CA ALA A 263 -32.92 21.25 6.81
C ALA A 263 -31.75 20.35 7.25
N THR A 264 -32.05 19.15 7.76
CA THR A 264 -31.02 18.19 8.15
C THR A 264 -30.34 17.56 6.93
N LEU A 265 -31.12 17.24 5.89
CA LEU A 265 -30.61 16.71 4.63
C LEU A 265 -29.73 17.74 3.90
N SER A 266 -30.17 19.00 3.79
CA SER A 266 -29.39 20.05 3.14
C SER A 266 -28.09 20.35 3.91
N ALA A 267 -28.14 20.38 5.25
CA ALA A 267 -26.95 20.55 6.08
C ALA A 267 -25.96 19.39 5.92
N ALA A 268 -26.45 18.15 5.82
CA ALA A 268 -25.62 16.97 5.57
C ALA A 268 -24.94 17.03 4.19
N ILE A 269 -25.67 17.47 3.15
CA ILE A 269 -25.11 17.64 1.80
C ILE A 269 -24.05 18.74 1.78
N VAL A 270 -24.31 19.90 2.39
CA VAL A 270 -23.33 20.99 2.51
C VAL A 270 -22.09 20.52 3.27
N ASN A 271 -22.27 19.78 4.37
CA ASN A 271 -21.17 19.22 5.14
C ASN A 271 -20.34 18.21 4.31
N LEU A 272 -20.99 17.33 3.54
CA LEU A 272 -20.32 16.38 2.66
C LEU A 272 -19.47 17.10 1.60
N ILE A 273 -20.05 18.11 0.92
CA ILE A 273 -19.34 18.90 -0.10
C ILE A 273 -18.14 19.61 0.53
N LEU A 274 -18.29 20.21 1.70
CA LEU A 274 -17.20 20.87 2.41
C LEU A 274 -16.08 19.90 2.75
N ILE A 275 -16.39 18.71 3.30
CA ILE A 275 -15.39 17.69 3.62
C ILE A 275 -14.66 17.20 2.35
N MET A 276 -15.38 16.96 1.26
CA MET A 276 -14.77 16.52 -0.01
C MET A 276 -13.84 17.59 -0.60
N CYS A 277 -14.27 18.86 -0.61
CA CYS A 277 -13.44 19.99 -1.05
C CYS A 277 -12.21 20.16 -0.15
N LEU A 278 -12.41 20.12 1.16
CA LEU A 278 -11.33 20.26 2.13
C LEU A 278 -10.32 19.11 2.03
N GLY A 279 -10.79 17.88 1.79
CA GLY A 279 -9.93 16.72 1.58
C GLY A 279 -8.96 16.92 0.42
N LYS A 280 -9.43 17.48 -0.71
CA LYS A 280 -8.54 17.79 -1.85
C LYS A 280 -7.55 18.91 -1.54
N VAL A 281 -7.98 19.96 -0.83
CA VAL A 281 -7.09 21.04 -0.38
C VAL A 281 -6.03 20.49 0.56
N TYR A 282 -6.41 19.62 1.50
CA TYR A 282 -5.51 18.96 2.44
C TYR A 282 -4.50 18.08 1.73
N GLU A 283 -4.92 17.23 0.78
CA GLU A 283 -4.02 16.36 0.02
C GLU A 283 -2.99 17.19 -0.76
N THR A 284 -3.44 18.26 -1.42
CA THR A 284 -2.56 19.16 -2.19
C THR A 284 -1.57 19.89 -1.27
N LEU A 285 -2.04 20.41 -0.13
CA LEU A 285 -1.18 21.07 0.86
C LEU A 285 -0.20 20.08 1.50
N ALA A 286 -0.64 18.89 1.86
CA ALA A 286 0.20 17.85 2.45
C ALA A 286 1.29 17.41 1.47
N TYR A 287 0.94 17.22 0.19
CA TYR A 287 1.91 16.94 -0.86
C TYR A 287 2.92 18.09 -1.01
N LYS A 288 2.43 19.33 -1.12
CA LYS A 288 3.29 20.52 -1.28
C LYS A 288 4.19 20.74 -0.06
N MET A 289 3.70 20.53 1.16
CA MET A 289 4.49 20.61 2.39
C MET A 289 5.54 19.49 2.47
N THR A 290 5.18 18.28 2.04
CA THR A 290 6.11 17.14 1.99
C THR A 290 7.20 17.37 0.94
N GLN A 291 6.88 18.02 -0.18
CA GLN A 291 7.88 18.46 -1.16
C GLN A 291 8.70 19.65 -0.63
N TRP A 292 8.09 20.68 -0.05
CA TRP A 292 8.76 21.85 0.52
C TRP A 292 9.79 21.47 1.60
N GLY A 293 9.45 20.50 2.43
CA GLY A 293 10.38 19.90 3.40
C GLY A 293 11.59 19.19 2.78
N LYS A 294 11.58 18.94 1.47
CA LYS A 294 12.69 18.45 0.65
C LYS A 294 13.41 19.58 -0.10
N THR A 295 12.73 20.65 -0.53
CA THR A 295 13.30 21.72 -1.38
C THR A 295 14.08 22.81 -0.62
N HIS A 296 13.72 23.17 0.62
CA HIS A 296 14.36 24.27 1.36
C HIS A 296 15.67 23.93 2.10
N ILE A 297 16.41 22.94 1.60
CA ILE A 297 17.79 22.64 2.02
C ILE A 297 18.79 23.61 1.35
N TYR A 298 18.29 24.53 0.52
CA TYR A 298 19.09 25.45 -0.28
C TYR A 298 18.70 26.91 -0.02
N PHE A 299 18.94 27.36 1.20
CA PHE A 299 19.58 28.64 1.50
C PHE A 299 20.32 28.51 2.84
#